data_AF-A0A7W0PGN0-F1
#
_entry.id   AF-A0A7W0PGN0-F1
#
_cell.length_a   1.000
_cell.length_b   1.000
_cell.length_c   1.000
_cell.angle_alpha   90.00
_cell.angle_beta   90.00
_cell.angle_gamma   90.00
#
_symmetry.space_group_name_H-M   'P 1'
#
loop_
_entity.id
_entity.type
_entity.pdbx_description
1 polymer ?
#
loop_
_entity_poly.entity_id
_entity_poly.type
_entity_poly.pdbx_seq_one_letter_code
_entity_poly.pdbx_strand_id
1 'polypeptide(L)'
;MYLALGALFLLVAGLLAGAWTRGRLGTAAAVLFVAAVAVWVLAFAAISSGYRDADGFADCGDACTGVHFSTTVGFLAPPLLIAMSALAALVMLIQRRRARPDA
;
A
#
# COMPACT_ATOMS: atom_id res chain seq x y z
N MET A 1 -5.72 -15.39 0.20
CA MET A 1 -5.78 -13.91 0.06
C MET A 1 -5.31 -13.17 1.32
N TYR A 2 -5.96 -13.36 2.48
CA TYR A 2 -5.57 -12.68 3.72
C TYR A 2 -4.12 -12.89 4.15
N LEU A 3 -3.58 -14.11 3.96
CA LEU A 3 -2.16 -14.40 4.21
C LEU A 3 -1.22 -13.57 3.32
N ALA A 4 -1.59 -13.33 2.06
CA ALA A 4 -0.79 -12.51 1.15
C ALA A 4 -0.82 -11.03 1.56
N LEU A 5 -2.00 -10.52 1.95
CA LEU A 5 -2.12 -9.16 2.49
C LEU A 5 -1.35 -8.99 3.81
N GLY A 6 -1.42 -9.98 4.70
CA GLY A 6 -0.67 -9.99 5.95
C GLY A 6 0.84 -10.03 5.72
N ALA A 7 1.32 -10.88 4.81
CA ALA A 7 2.74 -10.95 4.44
C ALA A 7 3.23 -9.64 3.83
N LEU A 8 2.46 -9.04 2.92
CA LEU A 8 2.76 -7.74 2.33
C LEU A 8 2.84 -6.64 3.40
N PHE A 9 1.87 -6.61 4.32
CA PHE A 9 1.84 -5.67 5.43
C PHE A 9 3.10 -5.78 6.29
N LEU A 10 3.46 -6.99 6.71
CA LEU A 10 4.65 -7.24 7.54
C LEU A 10 5.93 -6.83 6.80
N LEU A 11 6.02 -7.13 5.50
CA LEU A 11 7.15 -6.75 4.68
C LEU A 11 7.29 -5.23 4.59
N VAL A 12 6.20 -4.51 4.31
CA VAL A 12 6.21 -3.05 4.22
C VAL A 12 6.51 -2.41 5.58
N ALA A 13 5.94 -2.93 6.65
CA ALA A 13 6.25 -2.49 8.01
C ALA A 13 7.74 -2.67 8.33
N GLY A 14 8.32 -3.82 7.98
CA GLY A 14 9.75 -4.10 8.14
C GLY A 14 10.63 -3.15 7.33
N LEU A 15 10.25 -2.87 6.07
CA LEU A 15 10.96 -1.89 5.23
C LEU A 15 10.89 -0.47 5.80
N LEU A 16 9.74 -0.04 6.30
CA LEU A 16 9.57 1.26 6.94
C LEU A 16 10.40 1.35 8.23
N ALA A 17 10.40 0.29 9.05
CA ALA A 17 11.23 0.20 10.25
C ALA A 17 12.73 0.28 9.90
N GLY A 18 13.18 -0.43 8.87
CA GLY A 18 14.56 -0.34 8.37
C GLY A 18 14.91 1.02 7.75
N ALA A 19 13.96 1.69 7.12
CA ALA A 19 14.15 3.06 6.62
C ALA A 19 14.23 4.08 7.77
N TRP A 20 13.51 3.82 8.86
CA TRP A 20 13.54 4.66 10.05
C TRP A 20 14.91 4.65 10.72
N THR A 21 15.53 3.48 10.90
CA THR A 21 16.88 3.39 11.49
C THR A 21 17.95 4.11 10.66
N ARG A 22 17.71 4.31 9.35
CA ARG A 22 18.60 5.03 8.43
C ARG A 22 18.25 6.51 8.24
N GLY A 23 17.24 7.04 8.94
CA GLY A 23 16.78 8.42 8.79
C GLY A 23 16.10 8.74 7.45
N ARG A 24 15.77 7.72 6.65
CA ARG A 24 15.14 7.87 5.31
C ARG A 24 13.62 7.66 5.33
N LEU A 25 13.00 7.69 6.51
CA LEU A 25 11.57 7.39 6.70
C LEU A 25 10.67 8.26 5.82
N GLY A 26 10.97 9.55 5.67
CA GLY A 26 10.18 10.46 4.84
C GLY A 26 10.18 10.07 3.36
N THR A 27 11.35 9.76 2.80
CA THR A 27 11.46 9.31 1.40
C THR A 27 10.78 7.95 1.21
N ALA A 28 10.97 7.01 2.14
CA ALA A 28 10.32 5.71 2.07
C ALA A 28 8.79 5.80 2.13
N ALA A 29 8.25 6.64 3.02
CA ALA A 29 6.82 6.90 3.11
C ALA A 29 6.27 7.52 1.82
N ALA A 30 6.97 8.51 1.25
CA ALA A 30 6.57 9.16 0.00
C ALA A 30 6.56 8.17 -1.18
N VAL A 31 7.61 7.35 -1.32
CA VAL A 31 7.68 6.31 -2.36
C VAL A 31 6.57 5.29 -2.18
N LEU A 32 6.33 4.82 -0.95
CA LEU A 32 5.26 3.87 -0.65
C LEU A 32 3.89 4.44 -1.01
N PHE A 33 3.63 5.71 -0.66
CA PHE A 33 2.37 6.39 -0.99
C PHE A 33 2.14 6.45 -2.49
N VAL A 34 3.14 6.93 -3.26
CA VAL A 34 3.02 7.06 -4.72
C VAL A 34 2.82 5.69 -5.36
N ALA A 35 3.57 4.67 -4.93
CA ALA A 35 3.41 3.31 -5.43
C ALA A 35 2.02 2.75 -5.12
N ALA A 36 1.52 2.94 -3.90
CA ALA A 36 0.19 2.48 -3.51
C ALA A 36 -0.90 3.15 -4.34
N VAL A 37 -0.86 4.47 -4.50
CA VAL A 37 -1.81 5.22 -5.32
C VAL A 37 -1.78 4.75 -6.77
N ALA A 38 -0.59 4.58 -7.35
CA ALA A 38 -0.45 4.11 -8.73
C ALA A 38 -1.08 2.72 -8.93
N VAL A 39 -0.80 1.78 -8.02
CA VAL A 39 -1.38 0.43 -8.05
C VAL A 39 -2.90 0.50 -7.91
N TRP A 40 -3.42 1.33 -7.01
CA TRP A 40 -4.85 1.50 -6.82
C TRP A 40 -5.55 2.02 -8.07
N VAL A 41 -4.99 3.07 -8.69
CA VAL A 41 -5.53 3.65 -9.93
C VAL A 41 -5.51 2.64 -11.06
N LEU A 42 -4.43 1.86 -11.21
CA LEU A 42 -4.35 0.82 -12.22
C LEU A 42 -5.37 -0.29 -12.00
N ALA A 43 -5.54 -0.76 -10.76
CA ALA A 43 -6.54 -1.77 -10.43
C ALA A 43 -7.95 -1.24 -10.68
N PHE A 44 -8.25 -0.02 -10.22
CA PHE A 44 -9.54 0.62 -10.47
C PHE A 44 -9.83 0.79 -11.96
N ALA A 45 -8.86 1.23 -12.75
CA ALA A 45 -9.01 1.37 -14.19
C ALA A 45 -9.23 0.02 -14.89
N ALA A 46 -8.56 -1.05 -14.44
CA ALA A 46 -8.77 -2.40 -14.97
C ALA A 46 -10.20 -2.89 -14.69
N ILE A 47 -10.69 -2.70 -13.47
CA ILE A 47 -12.08 -3.02 -13.07
C ILE A 47 -13.07 -2.21 -13.90
N SER A 48 -12.91 -0.89 -13.96
CA SER A 48 -13.88 0.00 -14.60
C SER A 48 -13.92 -0.14 -16.12
N SER A 49 -12.85 -0.64 -16.74
CA SER A 49 -12.78 -0.90 -18.19
C SER A 49 -13.20 -2.32 -18.57
N GLY A 50 -13.49 -3.21 -17.60
CA GLY A 50 -13.73 -4.63 -17.85
C GLY A 50 -12.51 -5.35 -18.44
N TYR A 51 -11.30 -4.85 -18.18
CA TYR A 51 -10.08 -5.40 -18.78
C TYR A 51 -9.88 -6.85 -18.34
N ARG A 52 -9.96 -7.79 -19.28
CA ARG A 52 -9.79 -9.23 -19.01
C ARG A 52 -10.64 -9.73 -17.84
N ASP A 53 -11.90 -9.30 -17.76
CA ASP A 53 -12.84 -9.74 -16.71
C ASP A 53 -12.32 -9.40 -15.30
N ALA A 54 -11.66 -8.25 -15.17
CA ALA A 54 -11.01 -7.83 -13.93
C ALA A 54 -11.98 -7.56 -12.77
N ASP A 55 -13.27 -7.42 -13.01
CA ASP A 55 -14.36 -7.36 -12.03
C ASP A 55 -14.90 -8.75 -11.66
N GLY A 56 -14.57 -9.78 -12.45
CA GLY A 56 -14.92 -11.18 -12.22
C GLY A 56 -14.40 -11.78 -10.91
N PHE A 57 -13.62 -11.04 -10.11
CA PHE A 57 -13.29 -11.45 -8.74
C PHE A 57 -14.49 -11.45 -7.78
N ALA A 58 -15.54 -10.67 -8.07
CA ALA A 58 -16.74 -10.62 -7.23
C ALA A 58 -17.58 -11.90 -7.37
N ASP A 59 -17.53 -12.52 -8.56
CA ASP A 59 -18.48 -13.56 -8.97
C ASP A 59 -17.79 -14.89 -9.36
N CYS A 60 -16.45 -15.00 -9.26
CA CYS A 60 -15.69 -16.15 -9.79
C CYS A 60 -15.92 -17.49 -9.09
N GLY A 61 -16.67 -17.56 -7.99
CA GLY A 61 -16.87 -18.80 -7.22
C GLY A 61 -15.53 -19.48 -6.91
N ASP A 62 -15.38 -20.74 -7.31
CA ASP A 62 -14.15 -21.54 -7.13
C ASP A 62 -13.12 -21.41 -8.28
N ALA A 63 -13.47 -20.73 -9.38
CA ALA A 63 -12.68 -20.68 -10.62
C ALA A 63 -11.99 -19.32 -10.84
N CYS A 64 -11.44 -18.73 -9.78
CA CYS A 64 -10.77 -17.43 -9.89
C CYS A 64 -9.42 -17.54 -10.63
N THR A 65 -9.23 -16.71 -11.66
CA THR A 65 -7.98 -16.65 -12.42
C THR A 65 -6.92 -15.81 -11.69
N GLY A 66 -5.65 -15.91 -12.11
CA GLY A 66 -4.57 -15.08 -11.58
C GLY A 66 -4.81 -13.57 -11.76
N VAL A 67 -5.54 -13.18 -12.82
CA VAL A 67 -5.92 -11.79 -13.07
C VAL A 67 -6.88 -11.31 -11.97
N HIS A 68 -7.93 -12.08 -11.67
CA HIS A 68 -8.91 -11.74 -10.64
C HIS A 68 -8.21 -11.55 -9.28
N PHE A 69 -7.33 -12.46 -8.91
CA PHE A 69 -6.56 -12.35 -7.67
C PHE A 69 -5.68 -11.09 -7.63
N SER A 70 -4.99 -10.79 -8.74
CA SER A 70 -4.11 -9.62 -8.83
C SER A 70 -4.89 -8.30 -8.75
N THR A 71 -6.07 -8.22 -9.36
CA THR A 71 -6.93 -7.04 -9.32
C THR A 71 -7.50 -6.84 -7.92
N THR A 72 -7.97 -7.89 -7.26
CA THR A 72 -8.48 -7.80 -5.87
C THR A 72 -7.40 -7.32 -4.90
N VAL A 73 -6.19 -7.89 -4.97
CA VAL A 73 -5.07 -7.44 -4.14
C VAL A 73 -4.66 -6.02 -4.50
N GLY A 74 -4.60 -5.68 -5.79
CA GLY A 74 -4.30 -4.34 -6.29
C GLY A 74 -5.33 -3.29 -5.88
N PHE A 75 -6.57 -3.68 -5.61
CA PHE A 75 -7.61 -2.78 -5.15
C PHE A 75 -7.67 -2.67 -3.61
N LEU A 76 -7.50 -3.78 -2.88
CA LEU A 76 -7.61 -3.83 -1.41
C LEU A 76 -6.33 -3.47 -0.66
N ALA A 77 -5.15 -3.77 -1.20
CA ALA A 77 -3.88 -3.49 -0.52
C ALA A 77 -3.56 -1.98 -0.43
N PRO A 78 -3.79 -1.15 -1.48
CA PRO A 78 -3.37 0.23 -1.43
C PRO A 78 -3.96 1.10 -0.31
N PRO A 79 -5.25 1.02 0.06
CA PRO A 79 -5.76 1.76 1.20
C PRO A 79 -4.96 1.51 2.50
N LEU A 80 -4.57 0.26 2.74
CA LEU A 80 -3.73 -0.12 3.88
C LEU A 80 -2.32 0.47 3.78
N LEU A 81 -1.71 0.40 2.60
CA LEU A 81 -0.37 0.95 2.35
C LEU A 81 -0.34 2.48 2.45
N ILE A 82 -1.41 3.15 2.01
CA ILE A 82 -1.60 4.59 2.15
C ILE A 82 -1.69 4.96 3.63
N ALA A 83 -2.50 4.24 4.42
CA ALA A 83 -2.58 4.48 5.86
C ALA A 83 -1.22 4.32 6.56
N MET A 84 -0.45 3.29 6.20
CA MET A 84 0.91 3.08 6.71
C MET A 84 1.86 4.21 6.32
N SER A 85 1.79 4.71 5.08
CA SER A 85 2.60 5.84 4.64
C SER A 85 2.25 7.14 5.39
N ALA A 86 0.96 7.37 5.66
CA ALA A 86 0.49 8.53 6.43
C ALA A 86 0.96 8.46 7.88
N LEU A 87 0.91 7.27 8.51
CA LEU A 87 1.45 7.04 9.84
C LEU A 87 2.96 7.30 9.89
N ALA A 88 3.72 6.78 8.91
CA ALA A 88 5.16 7.01 8.82
C ALA A 88 5.50 8.51 8.66
N ALA A 89 4.74 9.23 7.85
CA ALA A 89 4.88 10.68 7.70
C ALA A 89 4.55 11.42 9.00
N LEU A 90 3.49 11.03 9.71
CA LEU A 90 3.12 11.62 11.00
C LEU A 90 4.22 11.41 12.05
N VAL A 91 4.77 10.20 12.16
CA VAL A 91 5.90 9.90 13.06
C VAL A 91 7.10 10.79 12.74
N MET A 92 7.43 10.96 11.46
CA MET A 92 8.51 11.84 11.02
C MET A 92 8.25 13.31 11.39
N LEU A 93 7.02 13.81 11.22
CA LEU A 93 6.64 15.17 11.62
C LEU A 93 6.76 15.38 13.14
N ILE A 94 6.31 14.41 13.94
CA ILE A 94 6.42 14.46 15.40
C ILE A 94 7.89 14.48 15.83
N GLN A 95 8.74 13.65 15.22
CA GLN A 95 10.18 13.64 15.52
C GLN A 95 10.84 14.98 15.17
N ARG A 96 10.51 15.56 14.01
CA ARG A 96 11.03 16.88 13.62
C ARG A 96 10.61 18.00 14.58
N ARG A 97 9.36 17.95 15.09
CA ARG A 97 8.87 18.91 16.09
C ARG A 97 9.60 18.75 17.42
N ARG A 98 9.77 17.51 17.90
CA ARG A 98 10.52 17.23 19.14
C ARG A 98 12.00 17.61 19.04
N ALA A 99 12.59 17.48 17.86
CA ALA A 99 13.96 17.90 17.59
C ALA A 99 14.12 19.44 17.44
N ARG A 100 13.03 20.20 17.48
CA ARG A 100 13.03 21.67 17.55
C ARG A 100 12.29 22.15 18.81
N PRO A 101 12.88 21.98 20.01
CA PRO A 101 12.24 22.46 21.24
C PRO A 101 12.11 23.99 21.30
N ASP A 102 13.01 24.72 20.62
CA ASP A 102 13.11 26.18 20.76
C ASP A 102 13.24 26.84 19.37
N ALA A 103 12.18 27.52 18.93
CA ALA A 103 12.20 28.58 17.92
C ALA A 103 11.13 29.61 18.28
#